data_AF-A0A1W6L1B3-F1
#
_entry.id   AF-A0A1W6L1B3-F1
#
_cell.length_a   1.000
_cell.length_b   1.000
_cell.length_c   1.000
_cell.angle_alpha   90.00
_cell.angle_beta   90.00
_cell.angle_gamma   90.00
#
_symmetry.space_group_name_H-M   'P 1'
#
loop_
_entity.id
_entity.type
_entity.pdbx_description
1 polymer ?
#
loop_
_entity_poly.entity_id
_entity_poly.type
_entity_poly.pdbx_seq_one_letter_code
_entity_poly.pdbx_strand_id
1 'polypeptide(L)'
;GLISSLGIYAKINNLGFIETPYRKVENGKVDLNADPIYLNAEDEEAKVIAQANVELSDSGDFETDRIIARLDGDYPVVEPGQVDLIDVAPNQISGISASLIPFLEHDDANRALMGSNMMRQAVPLLRPQAPIVGTGLEKQVATDSRILINAEGTGVVEYVDADKITIKYERSEDEDLVNFESATKSYKLTKFRKTNQSTTITLKPIVRVGDTVAKGQVLCEGYATEKGELALGRNLVVAFMPWKGYNFEDAIVINEKVVREDWFTSIHVDEYSLEVRDTKLGMEELTADIPNVSEEATKDLDENGMIRIGAEVKPGDILIGKITPKGESDPTPEEKLLRAIFGDKAGDVKDASLKADSSLRGVVINKKLFSRNIKDKKKRTEEKLKLEEVENRYKEKFDDLRNTLLEKLNILVSGKTSQGVKNDLDEELIGKGVKFTQKLLSSVEDYVNVSG
;
A
#
# COMPACT_ATOMS: atom_id res chain seq x y z
N GLY A 1 -11.73 26.12 -2.51
CA GLY A 1 -11.32 26.64 -3.82
C GLY A 1 -9.86 26.39 -4.14
N LEU A 2 -8.92 26.63 -3.21
CA LEU A 2 -7.48 26.50 -3.49
C LEU A 2 -6.99 25.04 -3.67
N ILE A 3 -7.75 24.08 -3.15
CA ILE A 3 -7.48 22.64 -3.29
C ILE A 3 -8.72 22.04 -3.92
N SER A 4 -8.52 21.32 -5.01
CA SER A 4 -9.55 20.60 -5.76
C SER A 4 -9.07 19.18 -6.04
N SER A 5 -10.00 18.27 -6.27
CA SER A 5 -9.71 16.92 -6.74
C SER A 5 -9.86 16.85 -8.24
N LEU A 6 -9.03 16.03 -8.89
CA LEU A 6 -9.12 15.78 -10.32
C LEU A 6 -10.42 15.02 -10.63
N GLY A 7 -11.08 15.35 -11.75
CA GLY A 7 -12.22 14.59 -12.26
C GLY A 7 -11.82 13.15 -12.62
N ILE A 8 -12.76 12.20 -12.55
CA ILE A 8 -12.46 10.76 -12.69
C ILE A 8 -11.68 10.43 -13.97
N TYR A 9 -12.07 11.03 -15.09
CA TYR A 9 -11.48 10.73 -16.39
C TYR A 9 -10.45 11.76 -16.84
N ALA A 10 -10.18 12.79 -16.03
CA ALA A 10 -9.28 13.84 -16.45
C ALA A 10 -7.82 13.35 -16.47
N LYS A 11 -7.03 13.81 -17.43
CA LYS A 11 -5.61 13.50 -17.58
C LYS A 11 -4.79 14.78 -17.64
N ILE A 12 -3.49 14.65 -17.39
CA ILE A 12 -2.53 15.73 -17.58
C ILE A 12 -1.73 15.41 -18.83
N ASN A 13 -1.71 16.33 -19.78
CA ASN A 13 -0.97 16.15 -21.02
C ASN A 13 0.53 16.42 -20.85
N ASN A 14 1.31 16.20 -21.91
CA ASN A 14 2.77 16.37 -21.88
C ASN A 14 3.22 17.81 -21.56
N LEU A 15 2.34 18.80 -21.75
CA LEU A 15 2.60 20.22 -21.47
C LEU A 15 2.12 20.64 -20.07
N GLY A 16 1.46 19.76 -19.32
CA GLY A 16 0.95 20.02 -17.98
C GLY A 16 -0.47 20.56 -17.92
N PHE A 17 -1.20 20.63 -19.04
CA PHE A 17 -2.60 21.03 -19.06
C PHE A 17 -3.52 19.85 -18.73
N ILE A 18 -4.65 20.17 -18.09
CA ILE A 18 -5.70 19.20 -17.79
C ILE A 18 -6.56 19.00 -19.03
N GLU A 19 -6.78 17.74 -19.39
CA GLU A 19 -7.64 17.33 -20.49
C GLU A 19 -8.75 16.41 -19.98
N THR A 20 -9.91 16.48 -20.60
CA THR A 20 -11.05 15.60 -20.32
C THR A 20 -11.52 14.92 -21.62
N PRO A 21 -12.00 13.67 -21.56
CA PRO A 21 -12.42 12.98 -22.76
C PRO A 21 -13.84 13.38 -23.19
N TYR A 22 -14.04 13.45 -24.50
CA TYR A 22 -15.33 13.65 -25.17
C TYR A 22 -15.49 12.65 -26.31
N ARG A 23 -16.73 12.33 -26.68
CA ARG A 23 -17.02 11.63 -27.94
C ARG A 23 -17.35 12.64 -29.03
N LYS A 24 -16.84 12.39 -30.23
CA LYS A 24 -17.10 13.25 -31.39
C LYS A 24 -18.50 12.99 -31.93
N VAL A 25 -19.17 14.07 -32.33
CA VAL A 25 -20.45 14.02 -33.03
C VAL A 25 -20.22 14.52 -34.45
N GLU A 26 -20.65 13.73 -35.44
CA GLU A 26 -20.58 14.11 -36.86
C GLU A 26 -21.98 14.02 -37.47
N ASN A 27 -22.48 15.14 -38.00
CA ASN A 27 -23.80 15.24 -38.64
C ASN A 27 -24.96 14.72 -37.76
N GLY A 28 -24.94 15.02 -36.45
CA GLY A 28 -25.96 14.58 -35.51
C GLY A 28 -25.87 13.12 -35.08
N LYS A 29 -24.73 12.46 -35.35
CA LYS A 29 -24.46 11.09 -34.95
C LYS A 29 -23.22 11.01 -34.08
N VAL A 30 -23.36 10.46 -32.88
CA VAL A 30 -22.26 10.20 -31.95
C VAL A 30 -21.47 8.99 -32.43
N ASP A 31 -20.15 9.12 -32.53
CA ASP A 31 -19.29 7.98 -32.79
C ASP A 31 -19.11 7.14 -31.51
N LEU A 32 -19.86 6.04 -31.42
CA LEU A 32 -19.79 5.11 -30.28
C LEU A 32 -18.63 4.12 -30.38
N ASN A 33 -18.02 3.97 -31.56
CA ASN A 33 -16.97 2.98 -31.82
C ASN A 33 -15.56 3.58 -31.75
N ALA A 34 -15.41 4.88 -32.01
CA ALA A 34 -14.13 5.56 -31.88
C ALA A 34 -13.73 5.78 -30.42
N ASP A 35 -12.41 5.81 -30.20
CA ASP A 35 -11.85 6.18 -28.91
C ASP A 35 -12.18 7.64 -28.56
N PRO A 36 -12.50 7.96 -27.29
CA PRO A 36 -12.74 9.33 -26.86
C PRO A 36 -11.54 10.25 -27.11
N ILE A 37 -11.81 11.46 -27.58
CA ILE A 37 -10.80 12.50 -27.79
C ILE A 37 -10.62 13.31 -26.51
N TYR A 38 -9.37 13.51 -26.10
CA TYR A 38 -9.02 14.33 -24.96
C TYR A 38 -8.80 15.76 -25.41
N LEU A 39 -9.52 16.70 -24.79
CA LEU A 39 -9.42 18.12 -25.09
C LEU A 39 -9.04 18.87 -23.82
N ASN A 40 -8.17 19.86 -23.98
CA ASN A 40 -7.88 20.84 -22.93
C ASN A 40 -8.92 21.98 -22.96
N ALA A 41 -8.82 22.91 -22.02
CA ALA A 41 -9.77 24.01 -21.89
C ALA A 41 -9.79 24.97 -23.11
N GLU A 42 -8.67 25.15 -23.81
CA GLU A 42 -8.61 26.01 -25.02
C GLU A 42 -9.21 25.29 -26.23
N ASP A 43 -8.96 23.98 -26.37
CA ASP A 43 -9.51 23.16 -27.44
C ASP A 43 -11.03 22.91 -27.27
N GLU A 44 -11.55 23.10 -26.06
CA GLU A 44 -12.97 23.04 -25.73
C GLU A 44 -13.72 24.31 -26.15
N GLU A 45 -13.01 25.44 -26.22
CA GLU A 45 -13.59 26.75 -26.55
C GLU A 45 -14.24 26.73 -27.94
N ALA A 46 -15.37 27.43 -28.07
CA ALA A 46 -16.18 27.50 -29.28
C ALA A 46 -16.77 26.17 -29.80
N LYS A 47 -16.73 25.08 -29.00
CA LYS A 47 -17.41 23.81 -29.33
C LYS A 47 -18.72 23.64 -28.57
N VAL A 48 -19.72 23.08 -29.23
CA VAL A 48 -21.02 22.78 -28.63
C VAL A 48 -20.99 21.38 -28.04
N ILE A 49 -21.10 21.28 -26.71
CA ILE A 49 -20.91 20.02 -25.97
C ILE A 49 -22.23 19.59 -25.33
N ALA A 50 -22.75 18.44 -25.74
CA ALA A 50 -23.93 17.83 -25.15
C ALA A 50 -23.61 17.07 -23.84
N GLN A 51 -24.62 16.97 -22.97
CA GLN A 51 -24.53 16.21 -21.71
C GLN A 51 -24.56 14.69 -21.94
N ALA A 52 -23.96 13.92 -21.03
CA ALA A 52 -23.91 12.46 -21.13
C ALA A 52 -25.26 11.76 -20.90
N ASN A 53 -26.26 12.46 -20.36
CA ASN A 53 -27.58 11.93 -20.01
C ASN A 53 -28.60 12.02 -21.16
N VAL A 54 -28.20 12.55 -22.32
CA VAL A 54 -29.08 12.67 -23.48
C VAL A 54 -29.35 11.28 -24.05
N GLU A 55 -30.61 10.98 -24.34
CA GLU A 55 -31.04 9.70 -24.91
C GLU A 55 -30.50 9.54 -26.34
N LEU A 56 -29.77 8.45 -26.57
CA LEU A 56 -29.16 8.08 -27.84
C LEU A 56 -29.71 6.72 -28.29
N SER A 57 -29.92 6.56 -29.58
CA SER A 57 -30.24 5.27 -30.19
C SER A 57 -29.02 4.34 -30.20
N ASP A 58 -29.24 3.03 -30.39
CA ASP A 58 -28.15 2.03 -30.55
C ASP A 58 -27.19 2.36 -31.70
N SER A 59 -27.64 3.17 -32.66
CA SER A 59 -26.84 3.62 -33.80
C SER A 59 -26.00 4.86 -33.49
N GLY A 60 -26.24 5.54 -32.36
CA GLY A 60 -25.59 6.78 -31.97
C GLY A 60 -26.34 8.06 -32.38
N ASP A 61 -27.58 7.95 -32.85
CA ASP A 61 -28.40 9.11 -33.22
C ASP A 61 -29.13 9.66 -32.00
N PHE A 62 -29.30 10.98 -31.91
CA PHE A 62 -30.08 11.60 -30.84
C PHE A 62 -31.57 11.31 -31.00
N GLU A 63 -32.24 10.89 -29.93
CA GLU A 63 -33.69 10.61 -29.97
C GLU A 63 -34.55 11.88 -29.90
N THR A 64 -33.93 13.01 -29.52
CA THR A 64 -34.60 14.29 -29.32
C THR A 64 -34.09 15.34 -30.32
N ASP A 65 -35.03 16.12 -30.86
CA ASP A 65 -34.71 17.18 -31.82
C ASP A 65 -34.08 18.43 -31.17
N ARG A 66 -34.09 18.51 -29.83
CA ARG A 66 -33.58 19.65 -29.06
C ARG A 66 -32.79 19.17 -27.85
N ILE A 67 -31.51 19.55 -27.83
CA ILE A 67 -30.55 19.08 -26.83
C ILE A 67 -30.03 20.29 -26.05
N ILE A 68 -29.97 20.17 -24.73
CA ILE A 68 -29.29 21.16 -23.89
C ILE A 68 -27.78 20.89 -24.00
N ALA A 69 -27.05 21.87 -24.51
CA ALA A 69 -25.61 21.82 -24.66
C ALA A 69 -24.94 22.92 -23.83
N ARG A 70 -23.62 22.80 -23.64
CA ARG A 70 -22.75 23.84 -23.11
C ARG A 70 -21.96 24.47 -24.26
N LEU A 71 -21.89 25.79 -24.28
CA LEU A 71 -21.04 26.56 -25.19
C LEU A 71 -20.49 27.78 -24.43
N ASP A 72 -19.16 27.86 -24.29
CA ASP A 72 -18.44 28.99 -23.68
C ASP A 72 -19.00 29.49 -22.32
N GLY A 73 -19.52 28.55 -21.52
CA GLY A 73 -20.10 28.82 -20.19
C GLY A 73 -21.59 29.15 -20.17
N ASP A 74 -22.25 29.22 -21.34
CA ASP A 74 -23.71 29.31 -21.46
C ASP A 74 -24.32 27.93 -21.79
N TYR A 75 -25.64 27.81 -21.65
CA TYR A 75 -26.39 26.56 -21.81
C TYR A 75 -27.46 26.66 -22.91
N PRO A 76 -27.06 26.78 -24.19
CA PRO A 76 -28.01 26.87 -25.30
C PRO A 76 -28.76 25.55 -25.54
N VAL A 77 -29.95 25.67 -26.12
CA VAL A 77 -30.70 24.53 -26.67
C VAL A 77 -30.46 24.48 -28.18
N VAL A 78 -29.87 23.39 -28.65
CA VAL A 78 -29.39 23.24 -30.03
C VAL A 78 -30.01 22.02 -30.70
N GLU A 79 -29.97 21.99 -32.03
CA GLU A 79 -30.36 20.82 -32.82
C GLU A 79 -29.21 19.78 -32.86
N PRO A 80 -29.50 18.48 -33.02
CA PRO A 80 -28.49 17.41 -33.11
C PRO A 80 -27.33 17.70 -34.07
N GLY A 81 -27.62 18.30 -35.22
CA GLY A 81 -26.62 18.62 -36.24
C GLY A 81 -25.63 19.73 -35.85
N GLN A 82 -25.90 20.47 -34.78
CA GLN A 82 -25.06 21.55 -34.27
C GLN A 82 -24.16 21.12 -33.10
N VAL A 83 -24.33 19.89 -32.60
CA VAL A 83 -23.50 19.35 -31.52
C VAL A 83 -22.19 18.85 -32.10
N ASP A 84 -21.06 19.31 -31.53
CA ASP A 84 -19.72 18.88 -31.94
C ASP A 84 -19.23 17.70 -31.11
N LEU A 85 -19.60 17.67 -29.83
CA LEU A 85 -19.06 16.77 -28.82
C LEU A 85 -20.14 16.35 -27.82
N ILE A 86 -19.93 15.21 -27.18
CA ILE A 86 -20.74 14.76 -26.04
C ILE A 86 -19.85 14.21 -24.92
N ASP A 87 -20.24 14.47 -23.69
CA ASP A 87 -19.62 13.92 -22.49
C ASP A 87 -19.61 12.37 -22.50
N VAL A 88 -18.53 11.76 -21.99
CA VAL A 88 -18.39 10.29 -22.01
C VAL A 88 -19.21 9.62 -20.92
N ALA A 89 -19.29 10.25 -19.74
CA ALA A 89 -19.98 9.70 -18.58
C ALA A 89 -20.53 10.81 -17.67
N PRO A 90 -21.69 10.61 -17.01
CA PRO A 90 -22.27 11.62 -16.12
C PRO A 90 -21.37 11.99 -14.92
N ASN A 91 -20.59 11.04 -14.41
CA ASN A 91 -19.71 11.23 -13.25
C ASN A 91 -18.34 11.85 -13.62
N GLN A 92 -18.09 12.19 -14.89
CA GLN A 92 -16.81 12.76 -15.33
C GLN A 92 -16.47 14.10 -14.66
N ILE A 93 -17.51 14.86 -14.30
CA ILE A 93 -17.40 16.17 -13.63
C ILE A 93 -17.00 16.05 -12.16
N SER A 94 -17.14 14.87 -11.57
CA SER A 94 -16.92 14.63 -10.14
C SER A 94 -15.56 13.99 -9.89
N GLY A 95 -14.98 14.31 -8.73
CA GLY A 95 -13.80 13.60 -8.23
C GLY A 95 -14.17 12.25 -7.63
N ILE A 96 -13.18 11.37 -7.48
CA ILE A 96 -13.39 9.98 -7.06
C ILE A 96 -14.20 9.83 -5.76
N SER A 97 -13.95 10.68 -4.75
CA SER A 97 -14.69 10.63 -3.48
C SER A 97 -16.15 11.01 -3.63
N ALA A 98 -16.47 12.00 -4.46
CA ALA A 98 -17.86 12.42 -4.67
C ALA A 98 -18.63 11.35 -5.45
N SER A 99 -18.00 10.71 -6.42
CA SER A 99 -18.61 9.66 -7.23
C SER A 99 -18.80 8.32 -6.51
N LEU A 100 -18.30 8.18 -5.27
CA LEU A 100 -18.61 7.06 -4.38
C LEU A 100 -19.88 7.29 -3.56
N ILE A 101 -20.49 8.49 -3.62
CA ILE A 101 -21.73 8.81 -2.93
C ILE A 101 -22.91 8.34 -3.80
N PRO A 102 -23.72 7.37 -3.36
CA PRO A 102 -24.94 7.02 -4.08
C PRO A 102 -25.98 8.14 -3.94
N PHE A 103 -26.81 8.34 -4.95
CA PHE A 103 -27.86 9.37 -4.97
C PHE A 103 -27.34 10.81 -4.82
N LEU A 104 -26.12 11.07 -5.31
CA LEU A 104 -25.49 12.39 -5.26
C LEU A 104 -26.36 13.50 -5.89
N GLU A 105 -27.15 13.15 -6.90
CA GLU A 105 -28.11 14.02 -7.58
C GLU A 105 -29.25 14.52 -6.67
N HIS A 106 -29.49 13.87 -5.54
CA HIS A 106 -30.51 14.23 -4.56
C HIS A 106 -29.95 14.99 -3.35
N ASP A 107 -28.63 15.14 -3.26
CA ASP A 107 -27.94 15.81 -2.17
C ASP A 107 -27.59 17.26 -2.50
N ASP A 108 -27.70 18.15 -1.51
CA ASP A 108 -27.18 19.52 -1.65
C ASP A 108 -25.64 19.50 -1.77
N ALA A 109 -25.10 20.39 -2.60
CA ALA A 109 -23.67 20.45 -2.89
C ALA A 109 -22.80 20.62 -1.64
N ASN A 110 -23.25 21.36 -0.62
CA ASN A 110 -22.48 21.53 0.61
C ASN A 110 -22.45 20.23 1.44
N ARG A 111 -23.54 19.46 1.40
CA ARG A 111 -23.63 18.15 2.09
C ARG A 111 -22.77 17.11 1.38
N ALA A 112 -22.79 17.08 0.05
CA ALA A 112 -21.90 16.26 -0.75
C ALA A 112 -20.41 16.57 -0.51
N LEU A 113 -20.07 17.87 -0.41
CA LEU A 113 -18.70 18.30 -0.07
C LEU A 113 -18.28 17.81 1.32
N MET A 114 -19.16 17.92 2.31
CA MET A 114 -18.86 17.39 3.65
C MET A 114 -18.73 15.86 3.63
N GLY A 115 -19.65 15.14 2.98
CA GLY A 115 -19.64 13.68 2.88
C GLY A 115 -18.36 13.15 2.22
N SER A 116 -17.97 13.72 1.08
CA SER A 116 -16.73 13.33 0.39
C SER A 116 -15.47 13.57 1.23
N ASN A 117 -15.45 14.64 2.03
CA ASN A 117 -14.34 14.92 2.95
C ASN A 117 -14.33 13.99 4.17
N MET A 118 -15.50 13.71 4.76
CA MET A 118 -15.64 12.81 5.90
C MET A 118 -15.24 11.38 5.54
N MET A 119 -15.57 10.90 4.33
CA MET A 119 -15.15 9.58 3.85
C MET A 119 -13.63 9.40 3.85
N ARG A 120 -12.84 10.45 3.55
CA ARG A 120 -11.37 10.39 3.57
C ARG A 120 -10.80 10.25 4.98
N GLN A 121 -11.58 10.55 6.01
CA GLN A 121 -11.18 10.47 7.42
C GLN A 121 -11.65 9.17 8.08
N ALA A 122 -12.40 8.32 7.36
CA ALA A 122 -12.88 7.05 7.88
C ALA A 122 -11.70 6.15 8.25
N VAL A 123 -11.68 5.69 9.51
CA VAL A 123 -10.65 4.79 10.02
C VAL A 123 -11.01 3.35 9.65
N PRO A 124 -10.07 2.55 9.13
CA PRO A 124 -10.33 1.14 8.84
C PRO A 124 -10.79 0.35 10.06
N LEU A 125 -11.91 -0.36 9.90
CA LEU A 125 -12.49 -1.21 10.94
C LEU A 125 -11.83 -2.59 10.98
N LEU A 126 -11.96 -3.30 12.11
CA LEU A 126 -11.54 -4.69 12.27
C LEU A 126 -12.31 -5.64 11.35
N ARG A 127 -13.61 -5.35 11.16
CA ARG A 127 -14.57 -6.12 10.34
C ARG A 127 -15.42 -5.16 9.51
N PRO A 128 -14.85 -4.58 8.43
CA PRO A 128 -15.61 -3.74 7.52
C PRO A 128 -16.65 -4.57 6.75
N GLN A 129 -17.65 -3.90 6.20
CA GLN A 129 -18.61 -4.52 5.28
C GLN A 129 -18.72 -3.68 4.00
N ALA A 130 -18.73 -4.35 2.86
CA ALA A 130 -19.00 -3.76 1.56
C ALA A 130 -20.37 -3.05 1.59
N PRO A 131 -20.48 -1.86 0.99
CA PRO A 131 -21.72 -1.10 1.01
C PRO A 131 -22.83 -1.89 0.29
N ILE A 132 -24.00 -2.01 0.92
CA ILE A 132 -25.17 -2.63 0.25
C ILE A 132 -25.67 -1.75 -0.91
N VAL A 133 -25.49 -0.43 -0.76
CA VAL A 133 -25.83 0.57 -1.78
C VAL A 133 -24.52 1.29 -2.14
N GLY A 134 -24.00 0.99 -3.32
CA GLY A 134 -22.76 1.57 -3.87
C GLY A 134 -22.96 2.12 -5.28
N THR A 135 -21.90 2.68 -5.86
CA THR A 135 -21.91 3.26 -7.21
C THR A 135 -21.26 2.37 -8.28
N GLY A 136 -20.58 1.30 -7.86
CA GLY A 136 -19.84 0.38 -8.73
C GLY A 136 -18.36 0.75 -8.88
N LEU A 137 -17.95 1.94 -8.41
CA LEU A 137 -16.55 2.38 -8.43
C LEU A 137 -15.72 1.77 -7.29
N GLU A 138 -16.35 1.18 -6.27
CA GLU A 138 -15.70 0.64 -5.08
C GLU A 138 -14.64 -0.41 -5.42
N LYS A 139 -14.96 -1.30 -6.37
CA LYS A 139 -14.04 -2.34 -6.85
C LYS A 139 -12.83 -1.74 -7.57
N GLN A 140 -13.06 -0.75 -8.42
CA GLN A 140 -12.00 -0.10 -9.18
C GLN A 140 -11.07 0.69 -8.26
N VAL A 141 -11.62 1.45 -7.31
CA VAL A 141 -10.85 2.18 -6.29
C VAL A 141 -10.00 1.22 -5.45
N ALA A 142 -10.56 0.09 -5.01
CA ALA A 142 -9.81 -0.92 -4.26
C ALA A 142 -8.66 -1.51 -5.08
N THR A 143 -8.92 -1.85 -6.35
CA THR A 143 -7.94 -2.44 -7.28
C THR A 143 -6.81 -1.46 -7.61
N ASP A 144 -7.13 -0.20 -7.87
CA ASP A 144 -6.18 0.84 -8.29
C ASP A 144 -5.41 1.46 -7.11
N SER A 145 -5.86 1.26 -5.87
CA SER A 145 -5.19 1.77 -4.66
C SER A 145 -3.78 1.24 -4.45
N ARG A 146 -3.44 0.08 -5.05
CA ARG A 146 -2.18 -0.68 -4.86
C ARG A 146 -1.83 -1.03 -3.41
N ILE A 147 -2.80 -0.94 -2.50
CA ILE A 147 -2.67 -1.44 -1.13
C ILE A 147 -2.90 -2.95 -1.12
N LEU A 148 -3.81 -3.42 -1.96
CA LEU A 148 -4.11 -4.83 -2.16
C LEU A 148 -3.14 -5.45 -3.17
N ILE A 149 -3.00 -6.77 -3.09
CA ILE A 149 -2.21 -7.57 -4.03
C ILE A 149 -3.15 -8.06 -5.12
N ASN A 150 -2.83 -7.70 -6.37
CA ASN A 150 -3.58 -8.11 -7.55
C ASN A 150 -2.80 -9.19 -8.30
N ALA A 151 -3.51 -10.10 -8.96
CA ALA A 151 -2.90 -11.10 -9.83
C ALA A 151 -2.28 -10.46 -11.08
N GLU A 152 -1.09 -10.91 -11.46
CA GLU A 152 -0.37 -10.39 -12.62
C GLU A 152 -0.84 -11.02 -13.95
N GLY A 153 -1.44 -12.20 -13.87
CA GLY A 153 -1.90 -12.98 -15.01
C GLY A 153 -2.98 -13.97 -14.63
N THR A 154 -3.36 -14.81 -15.58
CA THR A 154 -4.27 -15.93 -15.34
C THR A 154 -3.49 -17.10 -14.74
N GLY A 155 -4.02 -17.74 -13.70
CA GLY A 155 -3.31 -18.82 -13.03
C GLY A 155 -4.16 -19.56 -12.01
N VAL A 156 -3.56 -20.57 -11.37
CA VAL A 156 -4.20 -21.36 -10.32
C VAL A 156 -3.47 -21.16 -9.00
N VAL A 157 -4.23 -20.96 -7.94
CA VAL A 157 -3.70 -20.78 -6.59
C VAL A 157 -3.18 -22.12 -6.06
N GLU A 158 -1.87 -22.22 -5.84
CA GLU A 158 -1.19 -23.44 -5.38
C GLU A 158 -1.15 -23.52 -3.85
N TYR A 159 -0.94 -22.38 -3.19
CA TYR A 159 -0.83 -22.31 -1.73
C TYR A 159 -1.39 -21.00 -1.19
N VAL A 160 -2.13 -21.09 -0.08
CA VAL A 160 -2.67 -19.93 0.63
C VAL A 160 -2.41 -20.10 2.12
N ASP A 161 -1.86 -19.06 2.73
CA ASP A 161 -1.74 -18.91 4.17
C ASP A 161 -2.02 -17.45 4.56
N ALA A 162 -2.12 -17.18 5.86
CA ALA A 162 -2.29 -15.84 6.38
C ALA A 162 -1.15 -14.91 5.92
N ASP A 163 0.07 -15.41 5.75
CA ASP A 163 1.25 -14.58 5.46
C ASP A 163 1.67 -14.56 3.99
N LYS A 164 1.28 -15.55 3.18
CA LYS A 164 1.65 -15.60 1.77
C LYS A 164 0.61 -16.30 0.91
N ILE A 165 0.55 -15.89 -0.35
CA ILE A 165 -0.26 -16.50 -1.42
C ILE A 165 0.70 -16.91 -2.52
N THR A 166 0.62 -18.14 -3.00
CA THR A 166 1.44 -18.64 -4.10
C THR A 166 0.55 -19.05 -5.26
N ILE A 167 0.82 -18.49 -6.42
CA ILE A 167 0.01 -18.66 -7.64
C ILE A 167 0.92 -19.21 -8.72
N LYS A 168 0.46 -20.27 -9.38
CA LYS A 168 1.08 -20.80 -10.58
C LYS A 168 0.38 -20.17 -11.77
N TYR A 169 1.08 -19.28 -12.47
CA TYR A 169 0.55 -18.64 -13.67
C TYR A 169 0.61 -19.59 -14.86
N GLU A 170 -0.41 -19.50 -15.70
CA GLU A 170 -0.41 -20.11 -17.01
C GLU A 170 0.51 -19.29 -17.92
N ARG A 171 1.46 -19.98 -18.58
CA ARG A 171 2.38 -19.38 -19.54
C ARG A 171 2.38 -20.24 -20.80
N SER A 172 2.49 -19.59 -21.95
CA SER A 172 2.72 -20.30 -23.21
C SER A 172 4.18 -20.78 -23.29
N GLU A 173 4.45 -21.75 -24.15
CA GLU A 173 5.83 -22.24 -24.37
C GLU A 173 6.77 -21.10 -24.81
N ASP A 174 6.28 -20.15 -25.61
CA ASP A 174 7.03 -18.98 -26.05
C ASP A 174 7.32 -17.99 -24.90
N GLU A 175 6.34 -17.77 -24.01
CA GLU A 175 6.53 -16.91 -22.83
C GLU A 175 7.49 -17.55 -21.81
N ASP A 176 7.46 -18.87 -21.66
CA ASP A 176 8.39 -19.60 -20.81
C ASP A 176 9.82 -19.58 -21.37
N LEU A 177 10.00 -19.53 -22.69
CA LEU A 177 11.32 -19.36 -23.29
C LEU A 177 11.92 -17.98 -22.96
N VAL A 178 11.13 -16.91 -22.98
CA VAL A 178 11.61 -15.54 -22.73
C VAL A 178 11.71 -15.20 -21.23
N ASN A 179 10.88 -15.79 -20.37
CA ASN A 179 10.87 -15.48 -18.92
C ASN A 179 11.80 -16.37 -18.10
N PHE A 180 12.79 -15.79 -17.44
CA PHE A 180 13.75 -16.50 -16.59
C PHE A 180 13.24 -16.77 -15.16
N GLU A 181 12.11 -16.18 -14.79
CA GLU A 181 11.47 -16.42 -13.50
C GLU A 181 10.59 -17.68 -13.53
N SER A 182 10.41 -18.34 -12.39
CA SER A 182 9.46 -19.45 -12.28
C SER A 182 8.03 -19.03 -12.65
N ALA A 183 7.26 -19.94 -13.23
CA ALA A 183 5.82 -19.75 -13.46
C ALA A 183 5.03 -19.62 -12.14
N THR A 184 5.60 -20.11 -11.04
CA THR A 184 5.03 -19.96 -9.69
C THR A 184 5.56 -18.69 -9.03
N LYS A 185 4.65 -17.81 -8.62
CA LYS A 185 4.97 -16.55 -7.93
C LYS A 185 4.38 -16.55 -6.53
N SER A 186 5.19 -16.14 -5.55
CA SER A 186 4.76 -16.01 -4.16
C SER A 186 4.64 -14.55 -3.76
N TYR A 187 3.46 -14.18 -3.28
CA TYR A 187 3.12 -12.87 -2.74
C TYR A 187 3.13 -12.90 -1.23
N LYS A 188 3.88 -12.01 -0.58
CA LYS A 188 3.89 -11.87 0.88
C LYS A 188 2.85 -10.84 1.31
N LEU A 189 1.94 -11.23 2.18
CA LEU A 189 0.90 -10.36 2.71
C LEU A 189 1.48 -9.44 3.78
N THR A 190 1.07 -8.17 3.75
CA THR A 190 1.46 -7.19 4.76
C THR A 190 0.63 -7.39 6.02
N LYS A 191 1.28 -7.53 7.18
CA LYS A 191 0.63 -7.68 8.49
C LYS A 191 1.04 -6.57 9.43
N PHE A 192 0.07 -6.03 10.17
CA PHE A 192 0.27 -5.07 11.26
C PHE A 192 1.19 -3.89 10.91
N ARG A 193 1.16 -3.42 9.65
CA ARG A 193 2.00 -2.31 9.22
C ARG A 193 1.36 -1.00 9.63
N LYS A 194 2.06 -0.22 10.44
CA LYS A 194 1.65 1.13 10.86
C LYS A 194 1.53 2.08 9.66
N THR A 195 0.49 2.89 9.66
CA THR A 195 0.30 4.04 8.76
C THR A 195 0.71 5.35 9.41
N ASN A 196 0.74 6.44 8.65
CA ASN A 196 1.10 7.76 9.18
C ASN A 196 0.10 8.27 10.23
N GLN A 197 -1.17 7.85 10.17
CA GLN A 197 -2.22 8.21 11.12
C GLN A 197 -2.35 7.19 12.27
N SER A 198 -1.31 6.40 12.54
CA SER A 198 -1.30 5.33 13.54
C SER A 198 -2.39 4.26 13.36
N THR A 199 -2.97 4.13 12.16
CA THR A 199 -3.84 2.99 11.80
C THR A 199 -3.00 1.84 11.28
N THR A 200 -3.64 0.72 10.93
CA THR A 200 -2.94 -0.51 10.58
C THR A 200 -3.34 -1.04 9.21
N ILE A 201 -2.35 -1.35 8.37
CA ILE A 201 -2.52 -2.16 7.15
C ILE A 201 -2.28 -3.63 7.52
N THR A 202 -3.35 -4.42 7.47
CA THR A 202 -3.30 -5.87 7.62
C THR A 202 -4.10 -6.50 6.50
N LEU A 203 -3.43 -7.27 5.67
CA LEU A 203 -4.02 -7.97 4.53
C LEU A 203 -4.30 -9.43 4.91
N LYS A 204 -5.39 -9.98 4.39
CA LYS A 204 -5.83 -11.37 4.55
C LYS A 204 -6.16 -11.93 3.16
N PRO A 205 -5.84 -13.20 2.87
CA PRO A 205 -6.18 -13.78 1.58
C PRO A 205 -7.71 -13.92 1.43
N ILE A 206 -8.22 -13.64 0.22
CA ILE A 206 -9.62 -13.91 -0.16
C ILE A 206 -9.72 -15.25 -0.88
N VAL A 207 -8.72 -15.56 -1.72
CA VAL A 207 -8.67 -16.77 -2.55
C VAL A 207 -8.37 -18.03 -1.74
N ARG A 208 -8.77 -19.18 -2.28
CA ARG A 208 -8.52 -20.51 -1.73
C ARG A 208 -7.61 -21.32 -2.66
N VAL A 209 -6.99 -22.36 -2.10
CA VAL A 209 -6.17 -23.29 -2.89
C VAL A 209 -7.04 -23.99 -3.93
N GLY A 210 -6.59 -23.99 -5.19
CA GLY A 210 -7.30 -24.52 -6.33
C GLY A 210 -8.16 -23.49 -7.09
N ASP A 211 -8.33 -22.28 -6.57
CA ASP A 211 -9.07 -21.23 -7.28
C ASP A 211 -8.30 -20.78 -8.54
N THR A 212 -9.02 -20.57 -9.64
CA THR A 212 -8.48 -19.91 -10.84
C THR A 212 -8.62 -18.40 -10.69
N VAL A 213 -7.54 -17.67 -10.94
CA VAL A 213 -7.49 -16.21 -10.88
C VAL A 213 -7.29 -15.62 -12.28
N ALA A 214 -7.85 -14.45 -12.52
CA ALA A 214 -7.65 -13.68 -13.74
C ALA A 214 -6.66 -12.53 -13.53
N LYS A 215 -6.07 -12.04 -14.63
CA LYS A 215 -5.21 -10.84 -14.60
C LYS A 215 -5.95 -9.64 -13.97
N GLY A 216 -5.31 -9.01 -12.99
CA GLY A 216 -5.85 -7.86 -12.27
C GLY A 216 -6.84 -8.20 -11.14
N GLN A 217 -7.15 -9.48 -10.92
CA GLN A 217 -8.04 -9.88 -9.83
C GLN A 217 -7.39 -9.63 -8.47
N VAL A 218 -8.13 -9.04 -7.54
CA VAL A 218 -7.72 -8.82 -6.16
C VAL A 218 -7.61 -10.15 -5.42
N LEU A 219 -6.46 -10.43 -4.81
CA LEU A 219 -6.15 -11.70 -4.14
C LEU A 219 -6.36 -11.65 -2.62
N CYS A 220 -6.32 -10.45 -2.05
CA CYS A 220 -6.40 -10.23 -0.62
C CYS A 220 -7.32 -9.05 -0.27
N GLU A 221 -7.89 -9.08 0.91
CA GLU A 221 -8.65 -8.00 1.51
C GLU A 221 -7.93 -7.45 2.73
N GLY A 222 -8.31 -6.26 3.17
CA GLY A 222 -7.69 -5.56 4.29
C GLY A 222 -7.64 -4.07 4.05
N TYR A 223 -7.41 -3.32 5.13
CA TYR A 223 -7.38 -1.84 5.08
C TYR A 223 -8.64 -1.25 4.44
N ALA A 224 -9.79 -1.42 5.11
CA ALA A 224 -11.10 -0.93 4.66
C ALA A 224 -11.56 -1.49 3.31
N THR A 225 -11.41 -2.80 3.11
CA THR A 225 -11.92 -3.52 1.93
C THR A 225 -12.53 -4.86 2.35
N GLU A 226 -13.54 -5.31 1.61
CA GLU A 226 -14.17 -6.64 1.76
C GLU A 226 -14.38 -7.23 0.37
N LYS A 227 -13.93 -8.48 0.13
CA LYS A 227 -14.11 -9.18 -1.16
C LYS A 227 -13.67 -8.41 -2.41
N GLY A 228 -12.67 -7.54 -2.27
CA GLY A 228 -12.13 -6.74 -3.38
C GLY A 228 -12.88 -5.44 -3.68
N GLU A 229 -13.82 -5.04 -2.82
CA GLU A 229 -14.51 -3.75 -2.86
C GLU A 229 -14.07 -2.86 -1.69
N LEU A 230 -14.12 -1.54 -1.91
CA LEU A 230 -13.90 -0.56 -0.86
C LEU A 230 -15.02 -0.63 0.18
N ALA A 231 -14.63 -0.83 1.45
CA ALA A 231 -15.52 -1.00 2.59
C ALA A 231 -15.02 -0.13 3.75
N LEU A 232 -15.33 1.17 3.69
CA LEU A 232 -14.90 2.16 4.69
C LEU A 232 -15.59 2.00 6.05
N GLY A 233 -16.76 1.34 6.08
CA GLY A 233 -17.61 1.27 7.27
C GLY A 233 -18.40 -0.03 7.36
N ARG A 234 -19.61 0.07 7.91
CA ARG A 234 -20.51 -1.06 8.11
C ARG A 234 -21.95 -0.65 7.86
N ASN A 235 -22.75 -1.54 7.26
CA ASN A 235 -24.17 -1.30 7.04
C ASN A 235 -24.96 -1.49 8.34
N LEU A 236 -25.85 -0.56 8.67
CA LEU A 236 -26.67 -0.59 9.88
C LEU A 236 -28.16 -0.53 9.51
N VAL A 237 -29.01 -1.13 10.36
CA VAL A 237 -30.45 -0.86 10.33
C VAL A 237 -30.69 0.42 11.11
N VAL A 238 -31.14 1.46 10.40
CA VAL A 238 -31.38 2.79 10.97
C VAL A 238 -32.89 3.08 10.96
N ALA A 239 -33.39 3.66 12.06
CA ALA A 239 -34.76 4.13 12.18
C ALA A 239 -34.76 5.64 12.39
N PHE A 240 -35.47 6.37 11.53
CA PHE A 240 -35.63 7.82 11.65
C PHE A 240 -36.82 8.11 12.57
N MET A 241 -36.54 8.37 13.84
CA MET A 241 -37.54 8.79 14.83
C MET A 241 -36.90 9.59 15.97
N PRO A 242 -37.61 10.54 16.59
CA PRO A 242 -37.14 11.14 17.84
C PRO A 242 -37.14 10.09 18.95
N TRP A 243 -36.04 9.95 19.68
CA TRP A 243 -35.88 8.97 20.75
C TRP A 243 -35.50 9.62 22.08
N LYS A 244 -36.52 10.00 22.85
CA LYS A 244 -36.39 10.58 24.22
C LYS A 244 -35.41 11.75 24.32
N GLY A 245 -35.15 12.47 23.22
CA GLY A 245 -34.19 13.56 23.16
C GLY A 245 -32.71 13.12 23.12
N TYR A 246 -32.40 11.83 23.08
CA TYR A 246 -31.01 11.37 22.99
C TYR A 246 -30.39 11.59 21.59
N ASN A 247 -31.22 11.71 20.56
CA ASN A 247 -30.83 12.12 19.22
C ASN A 247 -31.17 13.60 18.95
N PHE A 248 -30.98 14.45 19.95
CA PHE A 248 -31.11 15.90 19.77
C PHE A 248 -29.98 16.45 18.89
N GLU A 249 -30.29 17.42 18.03
CA GLU A 249 -29.40 17.92 16.97
C GLU A 249 -28.87 16.76 16.09
N ASP A 250 -27.55 16.58 16.02
CA ASP A 250 -26.89 15.55 15.20
C ASP A 250 -26.40 14.35 16.06
N ALA A 251 -26.88 14.23 17.30
CA ALA A 251 -26.51 13.12 18.17
C ALA A 251 -27.09 11.79 17.67
N ILE A 252 -26.29 10.72 17.76
CA ILE A 252 -26.67 9.38 17.30
C ILE A 252 -26.85 8.46 18.51
N VAL A 253 -27.98 7.76 18.55
CA VAL A 253 -28.25 6.71 19.54
C VAL A 253 -27.89 5.36 18.94
N ILE A 254 -26.97 4.66 19.58
CA ILE A 254 -26.45 3.38 19.09
C ILE A 254 -26.91 2.26 20.03
N ASN A 255 -27.30 1.12 19.46
CA ASN A 255 -27.64 -0.07 20.22
C ASN A 255 -26.37 -0.69 20.85
N GLU A 256 -26.44 -1.14 22.10
CA GLU A 256 -25.34 -1.82 22.81
C GLU A 256 -24.77 -3.02 22.01
N LYS A 257 -25.60 -3.67 21.18
CA LYS A 257 -25.18 -4.75 20.27
C LYS A 257 -23.99 -4.35 19.39
N VAL A 258 -23.91 -3.09 18.95
CA VAL A 258 -22.83 -2.57 18.10
C VAL A 258 -21.48 -2.65 18.82
N VAL A 259 -21.47 -2.35 20.13
CA VAL A 259 -20.27 -2.45 20.97
C VAL A 259 -19.95 -3.90 21.29
N ARG A 260 -20.97 -4.69 21.66
CA ARG A 260 -20.80 -6.11 22.04
C ARG A 260 -20.22 -6.97 20.92
N GLU A 261 -20.54 -6.65 19.66
CA GLU A 261 -20.09 -7.40 18.49
C GLU A 261 -18.89 -6.75 17.76
N ASP A 262 -18.26 -5.74 18.38
CA ASP A 262 -17.07 -5.06 17.84
C ASP A 262 -17.26 -4.48 16.43
N TRP A 263 -18.42 -3.86 16.16
CA TRP A 263 -18.74 -3.40 14.81
C TRP A 263 -17.84 -2.24 14.35
N PHE A 264 -17.52 -1.32 15.25
CA PHE A 264 -16.70 -0.13 14.98
C PHE A 264 -15.33 -0.16 15.67
N THR A 265 -14.87 -1.35 16.07
CA THR A 265 -13.55 -1.52 16.68
C THR A 265 -12.47 -1.38 15.60
N SER A 266 -11.47 -0.53 15.83
CA SER A 266 -10.31 -0.30 14.95
C SER A 266 -9.00 -0.73 15.64
N ILE A 267 -7.98 -1.04 14.84
CA ILE A 267 -6.63 -1.38 15.35
C ILE A 267 -5.69 -0.21 15.10
N HIS A 268 -5.12 0.31 16.20
CA HIS A 268 -4.11 1.36 16.17
C HIS A 268 -2.75 0.79 16.55
N VAL A 269 -1.70 1.28 15.87
CA VAL A 269 -0.31 0.91 16.14
C VAL A 269 0.47 2.19 16.35
N ASP A 270 0.94 2.37 17.58
CA ASP A 270 1.82 3.46 17.96
C ASP A 270 3.28 2.98 18.04
N GLU A 271 4.19 3.91 17.78
CA GLU A 271 5.62 3.63 17.82
C GLU A 271 6.26 4.55 18.85
N TYR A 272 6.96 3.92 19.78
CA TYR A 272 7.65 4.59 20.87
C TYR A 272 9.15 4.36 20.68
N SER A 273 9.91 5.45 20.62
CA SER A 273 11.35 5.40 20.45
C SER A 273 12.06 6.14 21.59
N LEU A 274 13.19 5.60 22.01
CA LEU A 274 14.08 6.20 22.99
C LEU A 274 15.50 6.13 22.46
N GLU A 275 16.18 7.27 22.43
CA GLU A 275 17.58 7.36 22.02
C GLU A 275 18.50 7.27 23.23
N VAL A 276 19.60 6.55 23.04
CA VAL A 276 20.74 6.50 23.97
C VAL A 276 21.72 7.60 23.58
N ARG A 277 22.00 8.51 24.51
CA ARG A 277 22.90 9.65 24.26
C ARG A 277 24.19 9.52 25.07
N ASP A 278 25.26 10.09 24.53
CA ASP A 278 26.51 10.26 25.25
C ASP A 278 26.46 11.60 26.00
N THR A 279 26.54 11.54 27.33
CA THR A 279 26.50 12.73 28.18
C THR A 279 27.90 13.05 28.70
N LYS A 280 28.12 14.26 29.21
CA LYS A 280 29.42 14.65 29.79
C LYS A 280 29.85 13.77 30.98
N LEU A 281 28.90 13.13 31.64
CA LEU A 281 29.11 12.29 32.82
C LEU A 281 29.29 10.81 32.46
N GLY A 282 29.07 10.44 31.20
CA GLY A 282 29.17 9.07 30.69
C GLY A 282 28.07 8.76 29.67
N MET A 283 28.21 7.59 29.06
CA MET A 283 27.24 7.07 28.10
C MET A 283 26.00 6.58 28.84
N GLU A 284 24.80 6.92 28.34
CA GLU A 284 23.57 6.28 28.81
C GLU A 284 23.57 4.80 28.42
N GLU A 285 22.96 3.96 29.25
CA GLU A 285 22.89 2.52 29.02
C GLU A 285 21.44 2.04 29.05
N LEU A 286 21.14 1.05 28.19
CA LEU A 286 19.87 0.34 28.22
C LEU A 286 20.04 -0.90 29.08
N THR A 287 19.22 -1.03 30.12
CA THR A 287 19.30 -2.15 31.07
C THR A 287 17.95 -2.37 31.74
N ALA A 288 17.72 -3.60 32.19
CA ALA A 288 16.60 -3.93 33.07
C ALA A 288 16.87 -3.58 34.54
N ASP A 289 18.15 -3.35 34.90
CA ASP A 289 18.54 -3.00 36.28
C ASP A 289 18.38 -1.49 36.52
N ILE A 290 17.17 -1.09 36.90
CA ILE A 290 16.79 0.31 37.08
C ILE A 290 16.71 0.63 38.58
N PRO A 291 17.41 1.67 39.07
CA PRO A 291 17.40 2.01 40.49
C PRO A 291 16.01 2.47 40.95
N ASN A 292 15.64 2.11 42.17
CA ASN A 292 14.37 2.49 42.82
C ASN A 292 13.10 1.97 42.11
N VAL A 293 13.21 0.92 41.29
CA VAL A 293 12.08 0.25 40.65
C VAL A 293 11.94 -1.16 41.20
N SER A 294 10.71 -1.60 41.46
CA SER A 294 10.42 -2.97 41.92
C SER A 294 10.68 -3.99 40.83
N GLU A 295 11.13 -5.20 41.20
CA GLU A 295 11.31 -6.33 40.26
C GLU A 295 10.02 -6.65 39.48
N GLU A 296 8.84 -6.45 40.06
CA GLU A 296 7.56 -6.66 39.37
C GLU A 296 7.36 -5.73 38.18
N ALA A 297 7.98 -4.54 38.19
CA ALA A 297 7.88 -3.56 37.12
C ALA A 297 8.93 -3.76 36.03
N THR A 298 10.04 -4.45 36.34
CA THR A 298 11.09 -4.82 35.38
C THR A 298 10.94 -6.24 34.85
N LYS A 299 10.00 -7.03 35.35
CA LYS A 299 9.76 -8.44 34.96
C LYS A 299 9.57 -8.67 33.46
N ASP A 300 9.01 -7.70 32.75
CA ASP A 300 8.69 -7.80 31.33
C ASP A 300 9.81 -7.23 30.45
N LEU A 301 10.89 -6.69 31.03
CA LEU A 301 12.07 -6.19 30.33
C LEU A 301 13.04 -7.35 30.03
N ASP A 302 13.69 -7.29 28.87
CA ASP A 302 14.78 -8.19 28.52
C ASP A 302 16.14 -7.68 29.05
N GLU A 303 17.21 -8.44 28.77
CA GLU A 303 18.59 -8.09 29.16
C GLU A 303 19.05 -6.73 28.63
N ASN A 304 18.45 -6.23 27.54
CA ASN A 304 18.74 -4.92 26.96
C ASN A 304 17.77 -3.84 27.45
N GLY A 305 17.00 -4.09 28.51
CA GLY A 305 16.02 -3.15 29.04
C GLY A 305 14.84 -2.90 28.11
N MET A 306 14.55 -3.74 27.13
CA MET A 306 13.39 -3.58 26.24
C MET A 306 12.27 -4.53 26.64
N ILE A 307 11.04 -4.01 26.69
CA ILE A 307 9.85 -4.83 26.94
C ILE A 307 9.75 -6.02 25.97
N ARG A 308 9.29 -7.18 26.44
CA ARG A 308 9.13 -8.39 25.62
C ARG A 308 7.96 -8.26 24.64
N ILE A 309 8.10 -8.91 23.48
CA ILE A 309 7.00 -9.02 22.51
C ILE A 309 5.89 -9.88 23.12
N GLY A 310 4.64 -9.44 22.98
CA GLY A 310 3.47 -10.09 23.57
C GLY A 310 3.18 -9.71 25.02
N ALA A 311 3.89 -8.74 25.61
CA ALA A 311 3.52 -8.17 26.90
C ALA A 311 2.29 -7.26 26.76
N GLU A 312 1.35 -7.39 27.70
CA GLU A 312 0.24 -6.44 27.86
C GLU A 312 0.73 -5.25 28.67
N VAL A 313 0.72 -4.07 28.04
CA VAL A 313 1.16 -2.81 28.63
C VAL A 313 0.00 -2.15 29.35
N LYS A 314 0.24 -1.74 30.58
CA LYS A 314 -0.64 -0.88 31.37
C LYS A 314 -0.01 0.49 31.57
N PRO A 315 -0.84 1.51 31.87
CA PRO A 315 -0.34 2.84 32.20
C PRO A 315 0.70 2.79 33.33
N GLY A 316 1.87 3.39 33.09
CA GLY A 316 2.98 3.42 34.05
C GLY A 316 4.01 2.29 33.91
N ASP A 317 3.75 1.26 33.11
CA ASP A 317 4.72 0.18 32.84
C ASP A 317 5.94 0.72 32.08
N ILE A 318 7.11 0.13 32.32
CA ILE A 318 8.35 0.53 31.65
C ILE A 318 8.44 -0.18 30.31
N LEU A 319 8.48 0.61 29.22
CA LEU A 319 8.63 0.09 27.85
C LEU A 319 10.10 -0.10 27.47
N ILE A 320 10.93 0.89 27.83
CA ILE A 320 12.36 0.89 27.53
C ILE A 320 13.09 1.40 28.77
N GLY A 321 13.76 0.49 29.48
CA GLY A 321 14.68 0.74 30.58
C GLY A 321 15.92 1.46 30.11
N LYS A 322 16.15 2.66 30.64
CA LYS A 322 17.34 3.47 30.36
C LYS A 322 17.86 4.11 31.63
N ILE A 323 19.17 4.00 31.84
CA ILE A 323 19.87 4.65 32.93
C ILE A 323 20.82 5.72 32.40
N THR A 324 20.85 6.86 33.08
CA THR A 324 21.78 7.96 32.79
C THR A 324 22.73 8.12 33.97
N PRO A 325 24.05 8.17 33.76
CA PRO A 325 25.00 8.43 34.84
C PRO A 325 24.73 9.80 35.46
N LYS A 326 24.66 9.83 36.79
CA LYS A 326 24.39 11.01 37.59
C LYS A 326 25.70 11.45 38.26
N GLY A 327 25.97 12.76 38.26
CA GLY A 327 27.07 13.30 39.04
C GLY A 327 26.79 13.20 40.54
N GLU A 328 27.82 13.03 41.35
CA GLU A 328 27.70 13.08 42.81
C GLU A 328 27.14 14.45 43.23
N SER A 329 25.97 14.44 43.85
CA SER A 329 25.38 15.59 44.52
C SER A 329 25.57 15.42 46.02
N ASP A 330 26.12 16.42 46.72
CA ASP A 330 26.24 16.40 48.18
C ASP A 330 24.84 16.24 48.81
N PRO A 331 24.54 15.12 49.48
CA PRO A 331 23.25 14.91 50.12
C PRO A 331 23.10 15.82 51.34
N THR A 332 21.88 16.20 51.69
CA THR A 332 21.64 16.99 52.91
C THR A 332 21.98 16.16 54.16
N PRO A 333 22.24 16.79 55.32
CA PRO A 333 22.51 16.05 56.56
C PRO A 333 21.45 15.00 56.91
N GLU A 334 20.18 15.27 56.60
CA GLU A 334 19.04 14.36 56.79
C GLU A 334 19.14 13.13 55.87
N GLU A 335 19.44 13.33 54.58
CA GLU A 335 19.65 12.24 53.63
C GLU A 335 20.89 11.41 53.98
N LYS A 336 21.94 12.06 54.48
CA LYS A 336 23.17 11.41 54.94
C LYS A 336 22.92 10.53 56.16
N LEU A 337 22.07 10.99 57.10
CA LEU A 337 21.63 10.21 58.25
C LEU A 337 20.79 9.00 57.82
N LEU A 338 19.82 9.20 56.90
CA LEU A 338 19.01 8.11 56.36
C LEU A 338 19.85 7.04 55.66
N ARG A 339 20.83 7.44 54.85
CA ARG A 339 21.78 6.50 54.21
C ARG A 339 22.61 5.73 55.22
N ALA A 340 23.04 6.37 56.31
CA ALA A 340 23.78 5.69 57.38
C ALA A 340 22.94 4.66 58.15
N ILE A 341 21.62 4.87 58.26
CA ILE A 341 20.69 3.96 58.95
C ILE A 341 20.30 2.78 58.06
N PHE A 342 19.94 3.04 56.79
CA PHE A 342 19.41 2.01 55.88
C PHE A 342 20.49 1.34 55.02
N GLY A 343 21.74 1.82 55.06
CA GLY A 343 22.83 1.29 54.25
C GLY A 343 22.60 1.45 52.74
N ASP A 344 21.67 2.33 52.37
CA ASP A 344 21.20 2.49 50.99
C ASP A 344 22.30 3.17 50.17
N LYS A 345 22.96 2.39 49.30
CA LYS A 345 23.92 2.92 48.34
C LYS A 345 23.12 3.69 47.31
N ALA A 346 23.23 5.02 47.32
CA ALA A 346 22.70 5.81 46.23
C ALA A 346 23.28 5.29 44.92
N GLY A 347 22.42 4.83 44.02
CA GLY A 347 22.86 4.48 42.67
C GLY A 347 23.44 5.73 42.01
N ASP A 348 24.65 5.61 41.46
CA ASP A 348 25.31 6.67 40.66
C ASP A 348 24.60 6.92 39.32
N VAL A 349 23.42 6.34 39.14
CA VAL A 349 22.63 6.32 37.93
C VAL A 349 21.20 6.78 38.23
N LYS A 350 20.61 7.49 37.27
CA LYS A 350 19.23 7.98 37.34
C LYS A 350 18.37 7.22 36.32
N ASP A 351 17.15 6.88 36.72
CA ASP A 351 16.10 6.38 35.81
C ASP A 351 15.74 7.44 34.76
N ALA A 352 16.00 7.13 33.49
CA ALA A 352 15.61 7.89 32.31
C ALA A 352 14.79 7.03 31.34
N SER A 353 14.12 6.01 31.88
CA SER A 353 13.36 5.02 31.12
C SER A 353 12.09 5.61 30.51
N LEU A 354 11.67 5.04 29.39
CA LEU A 354 10.40 5.36 28.74
C LEU A 354 9.27 4.55 29.40
N LYS A 355 8.30 5.25 29.99
CA LYS A 355 7.12 4.65 30.63
C LYS A 355 5.89 4.82 29.75
N ALA A 356 4.95 3.90 29.85
CA ALA A 356 3.67 3.94 29.16
C ALA A 356 2.82 5.13 29.66
N ASP A 357 2.25 5.89 28.72
CA ASP A 357 1.37 7.02 29.03
C ASP A 357 0.11 6.59 29.80
N SER A 358 -0.51 7.54 30.49
CA SER A 358 -1.70 7.30 31.35
C SER A 358 -2.89 6.63 30.62
N SER A 359 -3.00 6.83 29.30
CA SER A 359 -4.05 6.28 28.45
C SER A 359 -3.62 5.03 27.67
N LEU A 360 -2.32 4.69 27.67
CA LEU A 360 -1.80 3.60 26.85
C LEU A 360 -2.20 2.24 27.43
N ARG A 361 -2.93 1.47 26.62
CA ARG A 361 -3.24 0.06 26.87
C ARG A 361 -3.11 -0.69 25.57
N GLY A 362 -2.34 -1.77 25.56
CA GLY A 362 -2.13 -2.53 24.34
C GLY A 362 -1.14 -3.67 24.52
N VAL A 363 -0.79 -4.31 23.40
CA VAL A 363 0.14 -5.42 23.36
C VAL A 363 1.35 -5.02 22.54
N VAL A 364 2.55 -5.33 23.03
CA VAL A 364 3.80 -5.10 22.30
C VAL A 364 3.87 -6.06 21.11
N ILE A 365 3.76 -5.54 19.89
CA ILE A 365 3.79 -6.36 18.67
C ILE A 365 5.21 -6.59 18.13
N ASN A 366 6.12 -5.64 18.36
CA ASN A 366 7.46 -5.66 17.78
C ASN A 366 8.39 -4.75 18.58
N LYS A 367 9.69 -5.02 18.53
CA LYS A 367 10.75 -4.15 19.04
C LYS A 367 11.94 -4.16 18.10
N LYS A 368 12.64 -3.03 18.00
CA LYS A 368 13.83 -2.87 17.16
C LYS A 368 14.90 -2.16 17.96
N LEU A 369 16.10 -2.74 18.00
CA LEU A 369 17.28 -2.12 18.59
C LEU A 369 18.21 -1.67 17.48
N PHE A 370 18.44 -0.36 17.39
CA PHE A 370 19.39 0.22 16.45
C PHE A 370 20.69 0.57 17.18
N SER A 371 21.76 -0.15 16.87
CA SER A 371 23.08 0.14 17.42
C SER A 371 23.93 0.90 16.40
N ARG A 372 24.67 1.92 16.85
CA ARG A 372 25.68 2.60 16.01
C ARG A 372 26.75 1.59 15.58
N ASN A 373 27.10 1.58 14.29
CA ASN A 373 28.16 0.69 13.81
C ASN A 373 29.54 1.20 14.27
N ILE A 374 30.11 0.55 15.29
CA ILE A 374 31.47 0.80 15.77
C ILE A 374 32.38 -0.20 15.06
N LYS A 375 33.36 0.31 14.30
CA LYS A 375 34.31 -0.51 13.51
C LYS A 375 35.34 -1.19 14.42
N ASP A 376 34.91 -2.21 15.15
CA ASP A 376 35.81 -3.09 15.89
C ASP A 376 36.44 -4.15 14.98
N LYS A 377 37.68 -4.56 15.29
CA LYS A 377 38.38 -5.62 14.52
C LYS A 377 37.56 -6.91 14.45
N LYS A 378 36.84 -7.30 15.50
CA LYS A 378 35.97 -8.49 15.52
C LYS A 378 34.74 -8.32 14.61
N LYS A 379 34.06 -7.19 14.68
CA LYS A 379 32.90 -6.87 13.81
C LYS A 379 33.29 -6.84 12.34
N ARG A 380 34.49 -6.35 12.01
CA ARG A 380 35.00 -6.38 10.63
C ARG A 380 35.15 -7.80 10.08
N THR A 381 35.53 -8.76 10.91
CA THR A 381 35.60 -10.17 10.50
C THR A 381 34.20 -10.76 10.29
N GLU A 382 33.24 -10.47 11.16
CA GLU A 382 31.84 -10.90 11.00
C GLU A 382 31.17 -10.27 9.78
N GLU A 383 31.40 -8.98 9.53
CA GLU A 383 30.92 -8.29 8.33
C GLU A 383 31.50 -8.91 7.06
N LYS A 384 32.79 -9.31 7.08
CA LYS A 384 33.42 -9.99 5.96
C LYS A 384 32.77 -11.36 5.71
N LEU A 385 32.48 -12.13 6.75
CA LEU A 385 31.78 -13.43 6.61
C LEU A 385 30.36 -13.24 6.04
N LYS A 386 29.61 -12.25 6.54
CA LYS A 386 28.28 -11.92 5.99
C LYS A 386 28.35 -11.48 4.54
N LEU A 387 29.39 -10.74 4.17
CA LEU A 387 29.62 -10.34 2.78
C LEU A 387 29.93 -11.56 1.90
N GLU A 388 30.80 -12.46 2.35
CA GLU A 388 31.11 -13.72 1.67
C GLU A 388 29.86 -14.60 1.52
N GLU A 389 28.98 -14.68 2.52
CA GLU A 389 27.69 -15.37 2.41
C GLU A 389 26.77 -14.74 1.36
N VAL A 390 26.70 -13.40 1.32
CA VAL A 390 25.89 -12.68 0.31
C VAL A 390 26.46 -12.87 -1.09
N GLU A 391 27.78 -12.82 -1.24
CA GLU A 391 28.47 -13.09 -2.51
C GLU A 391 28.26 -14.53 -2.99
N ASN A 392 28.34 -15.51 -2.09
CA ASN A 392 28.08 -16.91 -2.42
C ASN A 392 26.63 -17.11 -2.86
N ARG A 393 25.66 -16.53 -2.13
CA ARG A 393 24.24 -16.58 -2.52
C ARG A 393 23.99 -15.87 -3.86
N TYR A 394 24.72 -14.80 -4.14
CA TYR A 394 24.66 -14.11 -5.43
C TYR A 394 25.21 -15.01 -6.55
N LYS A 395 26.36 -15.64 -6.34
CA LYS A 395 26.96 -16.59 -7.30
C LYS A 395 26.05 -17.77 -7.58
N GLU A 396 25.48 -18.41 -6.55
CA GLU A 396 24.52 -19.51 -6.72
C GLU A 396 23.34 -19.08 -7.61
N LYS A 397 22.72 -17.92 -7.31
CA LYS A 397 21.62 -17.39 -8.13
C LYS A 397 22.04 -17.05 -9.56
N PHE A 398 23.25 -16.51 -9.72
CA PHE A 398 23.80 -16.19 -11.03
C PHE A 398 24.04 -17.46 -11.85
N ASP A 399 24.61 -18.49 -11.25
CA ASP A 399 24.86 -19.78 -11.88
C ASP A 399 23.55 -20.49 -12.23
N ASP A 400 22.53 -20.45 -11.37
CA ASP A 400 21.19 -20.98 -11.67
C ASP A 400 20.53 -20.28 -12.88
N LEU A 401 20.60 -18.94 -12.93
CA LEU A 401 20.09 -18.17 -14.06
C LEU A 401 20.89 -18.43 -15.33
N ARG A 402 22.22 -18.56 -15.23
CA ARG A 402 23.11 -18.89 -16.34
C ARG A 402 22.80 -20.29 -16.88
N ASN A 403 22.58 -21.28 -16.02
CA ASN A 403 22.19 -22.63 -16.43
C ASN A 403 20.83 -22.61 -17.16
N THR A 404 19.86 -21.89 -16.61
CA THR A 404 18.53 -21.70 -17.23
C THR A 404 18.65 -21.04 -18.62
N LEU A 405 19.51 -20.03 -18.76
CA LEU A 405 19.82 -19.40 -20.05
C LEU A 405 20.40 -20.40 -21.05
N LEU A 406 21.40 -21.18 -20.63
CA LEU A 406 22.04 -22.16 -21.48
C LEU A 406 21.07 -23.24 -21.95
N GLU A 407 20.18 -23.72 -21.08
CA GLU A 407 19.15 -24.71 -21.43
C GLU A 407 18.18 -24.16 -22.49
N LYS A 408 17.63 -22.96 -22.26
CA LYS A 408 16.70 -22.30 -23.18
C LYS A 408 17.33 -21.98 -24.53
N LEU A 409 18.57 -21.47 -24.51
CA LEU A 409 19.31 -21.14 -25.72
C LEU A 409 19.66 -22.43 -26.50
N ASN A 410 19.98 -23.52 -25.81
CA ASN A 410 20.18 -24.82 -26.45
C ASN A 410 18.90 -25.30 -27.17
N ILE A 411 17.71 -25.12 -26.59
CA ILE A 411 16.44 -25.45 -27.27
C ILE A 411 16.28 -24.63 -28.56
N LEU A 412 16.52 -23.32 -28.51
CA LEU A 412 16.32 -22.42 -29.66
C LEU A 412 17.32 -22.62 -30.81
N VAL A 413 18.53 -23.05 -30.46
CA VAL A 413 19.68 -23.10 -31.36
C VAL A 413 20.05 -24.54 -31.74
N SER A 414 19.43 -25.55 -31.12
CA SER A 414 19.57 -26.95 -31.49
C SER A 414 19.31 -27.17 -32.99
N GLY A 415 20.28 -27.78 -33.68
CA GLY A 415 20.20 -28.05 -35.11
C GLY A 415 20.60 -26.89 -36.03
N LYS A 416 20.86 -25.68 -35.52
CA LYS A 416 21.31 -24.52 -36.30
C LYS A 416 22.85 -24.40 -36.33
N THR A 417 23.37 -23.75 -37.36
CA THR A 417 24.81 -23.45 -37.52
C THR A 417 25.08 -21.98 -37.26
N SER A 418 26.17 -21.68 -36.54
CA SER A 418 26.61 -20.31 -36.27
C SER A 418 26.91 -19.55 -37.57
N GLN A 419 26.50 -18.28 -37.65
CA GLN A 419 26.93 -17.38 -38.73
C GLN A 419 28.24 -16.62 -38.41
N GLY A 420 28.83 -16.90 -37.25
CA GLY A 420 29.98 -16.19 -36.69
C GLY A 420 29.54 -15.30 -35.53
N VAL A 421 29.73 -15.77 -34.30
CA VAL A 421 29.40 -15.00 -33.09
C VAL A 421 30.66 -14.30 -32.61
N LYS A 422 30.59 -13.00 -32.42
CA LYS A 422 31.70 -12.14 -32.01
C LYS A 422 31.38 -11.36 -30.74
N ASN A 423 32.41 -10.96 -30.00
CA ASN A 423 32.26 -9.97 -28.93
C ASN A 423 32.35 -8.53 -29.48
N ASP A 424 32.11 -7.54 -28.63
CA ASP A 424 32.26 -6.10 -28.97
C ASP A 424 33.68 -5.71 -29.42
N LEU A 425 34.68 -6.57 -29.17
CA LEU A 425 36.08 -6.39 -29.59
C LEU A 425 36.38 -7.07 -30.94
N ASP A 426 35.35 -7.54 -31.66
CA ASP A 426 35.41 -8.26 -32.94
C ASP A 426 36.18 -9.61 -32.87
N GLU A 427 36.40 -10.14 -31.66
CA GLU A 427 36.97 -11.46 -31.44
C GLU A 427 35.90 -12.54 -31.66
N GLU A 428 36.23 -13.55 -32.47
CA GLU A 428 35.32 -14.63 -32.83
C GLU A 428 35.18 -15.62 -31.66
N LEU A 429 34.01 -15.61 -31.01
CA LEU A 429 33.65 -16.52 -29.92
C LEU A 429 33.18 -17.88 -30.46
N ILE A 430 32.40 -17.89 -31.56
CA ILE A 430 31.92 -19.12 -32.21
C ILE A 430 32.07 -19.00 -33.73
N GLY A 431 32.93 -19.86 -34.28
CA GLY A 431 33.24 -19.96 -35.70
C GLY A 431 32.02 -20.08 -36.62
N LYS A 432 32.03 -19.38 -37.76
CA LYS A 432 31.01 -19.54 -38.81
C LYS A 432 30.93 -20.99 -39.32
N GLY A 433 29.73 -21.55 -39.37
CA GLY A 433 29.46 -22.94 -39.80
C GLY A 433 29.55 -23.99 -38.70
N VAL A 434 29.93 -23.62 -37.47
CA VAL A 434 29.98 -24.55 -36.33
C VAL A 434 28.56 -24.78 -35.80
N LYS A 435 28.21 -26.04 -35.53
CA LYS A 435 26.93 -26.37 -34.87
C LYS A 435 27.01 -25.95 -33.40
N PHE A 436 25.97 -25.28 -32.91
CA PHE A 436 25.90 -24.93 -31.51
C PHE A 436 25.77 -26.20 -30.67
N THR A 437 26.65 -26.34 -29.67
CA THR A 437 26.62 -27.43 -28.70
C THR A 437 26.61 -26.84 -27.30
N GLN A 438 26.06 -27.57 -26.33
CA GLN A 438 25.98 -27.10 -24.94
C GLN A 438 27.35 -26.70 -24.36
N LYS A 439 28.43 -27.38 -24.79
CA LYS A 439 29.81 -27.04 -24.41
C LYS A 439 30.27 -25.69 -24.96
N LEU A 440 29.98 -25.40 -26.24
CA LEU A 440 30.32 -24.12 -26.88
C LEU A 440 29.52 -22.94 -26.30
N LEU A 441 28.28 -23.19 -25.90
CA LEU A 441 27.47 -22.19 -25.22
C LEU A 441 28.02 -21.92 -23.81
N SER A 442 28.37 -22.97 -23.06
CA SER A 442 28.94 -22.80 -21.72
C SER A 442 30.28 -22.04 -21.68
N SER A 443 31.05 -22.08 -22.77
CA SER A 443 32.35 -21.36 -22.89
C SER A 443 32.22 -19.87 -23.14
N VAL A 444 31.02 -19.36 -23.46
CA VAL A 444 30.79 -17.91 -23.60
C VAL A 444 30.59 -17.32 -22.20
N GLU A 445 31.58 -16.58 -21.69
CA GLU A 445 31.53 -16.04 -20.33
C GLU A 445 30.53 -14.87 -20.21
N ASP A 446 30.49 -13.99 -21.21
CA ASP A 446 29.62 -12.82 -21.25
C ASP A 446 28.66 -12.90 -22.44
N TYR A 447 27.35 -12.90 -22.15
CA TYR A 447 26.28 -12.91 -23.15
C TYR A 447 25.70 -11.52 -23.43
N VAL A 448 26.11 -10.49 -22.67
CA VAL A 448 25.60 -9.12 -22.81
C VAL A 448 26.24 -8.41 -24.02
N ASN A 449 27.53 -8.66 -24.24
CA ASN A 449 28.37 -7.95 -25.22
C ASN A 449 28.69 -8.84 -26.43
N VAL A 450 27.69 -9.56 -26.91
CA VAL A 450 27.82 -10.55 -27.98
C VAL A 450 26.96 -10.14 -29.17
N SER A 451 27.55 -10.17 -30.36
CA SER A 451 26.89 -9.88 -31.64
C SER A 451 27.16 -11.02 -32.62
N GLY A 452 26.13 -11.54 -33.29
CA GLY A 452 26.30 -12.71 -34.16
C GLY A 452 25.04 -13.21 -34.84
#